data_AF-A0A919I105-F1
#
_entry.id   AF-A0A919I105-F1
#
_cell.length_a   1.000
_cell.length_b   1.000
_cell.length_c   1.000
_cell.angle_alpha   90.00
_cell.angle_beta   90.00
_cell.angle_gamma   90.00
#
_symmetry.space_group_name_H-M   'P 1'
#
loop_
_entity.id
_entity.type
_entity.pdbx_description
1 polymer ?
#
loop_
_entity_poly.entity_id
_entity_poly.type
_entity_poly.pdbx_seq_one_letter_code
_entity_poly.pdbx_strand_id
1 'polypeptide(L)'
;MNSAKVIDALLLWPEVDSNDAGLTAGAISLLASTVADWPEAEKPSFAGLCTALENRLARSGGMEVLVPQNSSAQEQGHESAHSDSPQLSAVKSGRDLLDKAKLLSRWLSEQSQGWLASHRLIKTVRWDTVNQIPPLDSSGRTRLVPPKPDYRAQLKRLYLQKNWTELVEQASQMYCEGVNHFWFDLQWYLWQGLSHAGYPWDTWTDSVLCDLRLLLKRLPGLEGLAWNDGTPFADEVTTAWIAEKVNEECLMYGDELATVVNGQADDVLLLESEAMEKGDTDGPEAALTWLQSRPGMDTPRHRWLIRLLMARVAEQYGRNEMALHLLGELTICAPQLTLGDWEPGLLFEIQARRLKLLRMKAGRSESDKTRLMPEMESLIAGLIAIDPARAMVLCG
;
A
#
# COMPACT_ATOMS: atom_id res chain seq x y z
N MET A 1 -6.08 38.17 29.91
CA MET A 1 -6.40 37.07 28.96
C MET A 1 -5.73 35.74 29.33
N ASN A 2 -4.69 35.71 30.18
CA ASN A 2 -4.08 34.46 30.68
C ASN A 2 -4.75 33.87 31.94
N SER A 3 -5.98 34.28 32.28
CA SER A 3 -6.65 33.73 33.48
C SER A 3 -7.04 32.28 33.23
N ALA A 4 -6.87 31.40 34.22
CA ALA A 4 -7.28 30.00 34.16
C ALA A 4 -8.68 29.81 33.55
N LYS A 5 -9.66 30.65 33.94
CA LYS A 5 -11.02 30.63 33.40
C LYS A 5 -11.14 30.75 31.87
N VAL A 6 -10.28 31.52 31.21
CA VAL A 6 -10.31 31.70 29.75
C VAL A 6 -9.71 30.47 29.07
N ILE A 7 -8.64 29.91 29.64
CA ILE A 7 -7.99 28.70 29.14
C ILE A 7 -8.91 27.48 29.36
N ASP A 8 -9.57 27.40 30.50
CA ASP A 8 -10.55 26.35 30.83
C ASP A 8 -11.76 26.39 29.89
N ALA A 9 -12.20 27.59 29.46
CA ALA A 9 -13.28 27.72 28.48
C ALA A 9 -12.91 27.16 27.10
N LEU A 10 -11.63 27.23 26.70
CA LEU A 10 -11.14 26.62 25.45
C LEU A 10 -11.12 25.10 25.50
N LEU A 11 -11.12 24.48 26.70
CA LEU A 11 -11.19 23.03 26.86
C LEU A 11 -12.61 22.48 26.67
N LEU A 12 -13.64 23.31 26.86
CA LEU A 12 -15.04 22.91 26.68
C LEU A 12 -15.39 22.66 25.21
N TRP A 13 -14.68 23.33 24.29
CA TRP A 13 -14.88 23.23 22.84
C TRP A 13 -13.55 22.89 22.18
N PRO A 14 -13.10 21.63 22.25
CA PRO A 14 -11.76 21.26 21.80
C PRO A 14 -11.57 21.35 20.28
N GLU A 15 -12.66 21.22 19.52
CA GLU A 15 -12.69 21.23 18.05
C GLU A 15 -12.18 22.55 17.48
N VAL A 16 -11.31 22.50 16.47
CA VAL A 16 -10.76 23.70 15.81
C VAL A 16 -10.96 23.57 14.30
N ASP A 17 -11.70 24.53 13.73
CA ASP A 17 -11.70 24.78 12.29
C ASP A 17 -10.48 25.66 11.92
N SER A 18 -9.84 25.36 10.79
CA SER A 18 -8.62 26.06 10.36
C SER A 18 -8.89 27.53 10.00
N ASN A 19 -10.05 27.86 9.44
CA ASN A 19 -10.41 29.25 9.15
C ASN A 19 -10.67 30.01 10.46
N ASP A 20 -11.39 29.41 11.40
CA ASP A 20 -11.65 30.03 12.71
C ASP A 20 -10.36 30.24 13.51
N ALA A 21 -9.42 29.30 13.43
CA ALA A 21 -8.08 29.45 14.01
C ALA A 21 -7.32 30.62 13.38
N GLY A 22 -7.36 30.75 12.05
CA GLY A 22 -6.76 31.86 11.31
C GLY A 22 -7.36 33.22 11.69
N LEU A 23 -8.69 33.31 11.78
CA LEU A 23 -9.40 34.52 12.22
C LEU A 23 -9.05 34.90 13.65
N THR A 24 -9.01 33.91 14.55
CA THR A 24 -8.65 34.12 15.97
C THR A 24 -7.21 34.62 16.11
N ALA A 25 -6.27 34.02 15.37
CA ALA A 25 -4.87 34.46 15.35
C ALA A 25 -4.74 35.89 14.79
N GLY A 26 -5.47 36.20 13.71
CA GLY A 26 -5.53 37.55 13.13
C GLY A 26 -6.06 38.59 14.12
N ALA A 27 -7.12 38.27 14.86
CA ALA A 27 -7.67 39.14 15.90
C ALA A 27 -6.68 39.40 17.04
N ILE A 28 -5.97 38.36 17.51
CA ILE A 28 -4.94 38.50 18.54
C ILE A 28 -3.78 39.38 18.06
N SER A 29 -3.35 39.22 16.80
CA SER A 29 -2.31 40.05 16.19
C SER A 29 -2.70 41.53 16.14
N LEU A 30 -3.97 41.81 15.77
CA LEU A 30 -4.51 43.16 15.78
C LEU A 30 -4.57 43.74 17.20
N LEU A 31 -5.01 42.96 18.19
CA LEU A 31 -5.02 43.39 19.58
C LEU A 31 -3.59 43.69 20.08
N ALA A 32 -2.63 42.82 19.76
CA ALA A 32 -1.23 43.01 20.13
C ALA A 32 -0.63 44.29 19.54
N SER A 33 -1.00 44.66 18.30
CA SER A 33 -0.55 45.92 17.70
C SER A 33 -1.20 47.15 18.34
N THR A 34 -2.47 47.08 18.72
CA THR A 34 -3.18 48.22 19.35
C THR A 34 -2.65 48.59 20.74
N VAL A 35 -2.11 47.61 21.48
CA VAL A 35 -1.54 47.82 22.82
C VAL A 35 -0.01 47.90 22.80
N ALA A 36 0.60 47.97 21.60
CA ALA A 36 2.05 47.93 21.46
C ALA A 36 2.75 49.09 22.20
N ASP A 37 2.13 50.28 22.15
CA ASP A 37 2.65 51.55 22.70
C ASP A 37 2.30 51.76 24.18
N TRP A 38 1.62 50.80 24.82
CA TRP A 38 1.22 50.93 26.22
C TRP A 38 2.43 50.79 27.16
N PRO A 39 2.41 51.43 28.34
CA PRO A 39 3.42 51.20 29.36
C PRO A 39 3.54 49.71 29.72
N GLU A 40 4.76 49.22 29.93
CA GLU A 40 5.03 47.78 30.13
C GLU A 40 4.25 47.17 31.31
N ALA A 41 3.93 47.96 32.34
CA ALA A 41 3.15 47.54 33.50
C ALA A 41 1.65 47.35 33.21
N GLU A 42 1.13 47.97 32.15
CA GLU A 42 -0.28 47.92 31.74
C GLU A 42 -0.49 47.06 30.48
N LYS A 43 0.60 46.66 29.82
CA LYS A 43 0.58 45.89 28.59
C LYS A 43 0.14 44.44 28.85
N PRO A 44 -0.97 43.97 28.26
CA PRO A 44 -1.41 42.60 28.44
C PRO A 44 -0.50 41.62 27.69
N SER A 45 -0.16 40.50 28.35
CA SER A 45 0.51 39.37 27.70
C SER A 45 -0.50 38.45 27.02
N PHE A 46 -0.29 38.18 25.73
CA PHE A 46 -1.09 37.22 24.94
C PHE A 46 -0.42 35.84 24.81
N ALA A 47 0.82 35.68 25.28
CA ALA A 47 1.62 34.47 25.06
C ALA A 47 0.92 33.20 25.56
N GLY A 48 0.31 33.24 26.76
CA GLY A 48 -0.41 32.09 27.31
C GLY A 48 -1.62 31.67 26.49
N LEU A 49 -2.36 32.64 25.95
CA LEU A 49 -3.49 32.38 25.07
C LEU A 49 -3.02 31.82 23.71
N CYS A 50 -1.97 32.38 23.11
CA CYS A 50 -1.39 31.86 21.87
C CYS A 50 -0.93 30.41 22.05
N THR A 51 -0.18 30.11 23.12
CA THR A 51 0.26 28.75 23.42
C THR A 51 -0.92 27.79 23.65
N ALA A 52 -2.00 28.24 24.30
CA ALA A 52 -3.19 27.42 24.48
C ALA A 52 -3.89 27.12 23.13
N LEU A 53 -4.01 28.10 22.25
CA LEU A 53 -4.60 27.95 20.92
C LEU A 53 -3.73 27.08 20.00
N GLU A 54 -2.41 27.24 20.02
CA GLU A 54 -1.46 26.38 19.31
C GLU A 54 -1.58 24.92 19.75
N ASN A 55 -1.60 24.67 21.06
CA ASN A 55 -1.78 23.32 21.59
C ASN A 55 -3.13 22.72 21.20
N ARG A 56 -4.20 23.52 21.17
CA ARG A 56 -5.54 23.07 20.77
C ARG A 56 -5.61 22.76 19.27
N LEU A 57 -5.01 23.61 18.43
CA LEU A 57 -4.89 23.38 16.99
C LEU A 57 -4.07 22.10 16.71
N ALA A 58 -2.93 21.94 17.39
CA ALA A 58 -2.10 20.75 17.28
C ALA A 58 -2.85 19.47 17.66
N ARG A 59 -3.64 19.51 18.75
CA ARG A 59 -4.50 18.39 19.17
C ARG A 59 -5.62 18.07 18.18
N SER A 60 -6.06 19.05 17.39
CA SER A 60 -7.09 18.87 16.35
C SER A 60 -6.51 18.42 15.01
N GLY A 61 -5.18 18.23 14.92
CA GLY A 61 -4.48 17.76 13.72
C GLY A 61 -3.62 18.82 13.02
N GLY A 62 -3.69 20.08 13.43
CA GLY A 62 -2.94 21.17 12.81
C GLY A 62 -3.73 21.93 11.72
N MET A 63 -3.08 22.90 11.07
CA MET A 63 -3.71 23.79 10.10
C MET A 63 -4.09 23.10 8.78
N GLU A 64 -3.35 22.04 8.42
CA GLU A 64 -3.48 21.34 7.14
C GLU A 64 -4.47 20.16 7.19
N VAL A 65 -5.16 19.97 8.32
CA VAL A 65 -6.04 18.83 8.51
C VAL A 65 -7.44 19.11 7.98
N LEU A 66 -7.91 18.20 7.11
CA LEU A 66 -9.23 18.28 6.46
C LEU A 66 -10.41 18.05 7.41
N VAL A 67 -10.23 17.18 8.40
CA VAL A 67 -11.29 16.80 9.36
C VAL A 67 -10.70 16.89 10.77
N PRO A 68 -11.31 17.62 11.70
CA PRO A 68 -10.82 17.73 13.07
C PRO A 68 -10.58 16.35 13.70
N GLN A 69 -9.37 16.15 14.23
CA GLN A 69 -8.96 14.87 14.85
C GLN A 69 -9.44 14.71 16.30
N ASN A 70 -10.06 15.75 16.85
CA ASN A 70 -10.61 15.75 18.20
C ASN A 70 -12.04 16.26 18.14
N SER A 71 -12.98 15.50 18.70
CA SER A 71 -14.39 15.87 18.80
C SER A 71 -14.85 15.76 20.24
N SER A 72 -15.70 16.67 20.66
CA SER A 72 -16.34 16.61 21.97
C SER A 72 -17.59 15.72 21.89
N ALA A 73 -17.76 14.83 22.87
CA ALA A 73 -19.06 14.23 23.10
C ALA A 73 -19.96 15.34 23.66
N GLN A 74 -20.82 15.92 22.82
CA GLN A 74 -21.90 16.78 23.31
C GLN A 74 -22.77 15.92 24.23
N GLU A 75 -22.64 16.12 25.55
CA GLU A 75 -23.64 15.62 26.50
C GLU A 75 -24.98 16.23 26.12
N GLN A 76 -25.97 15.37 25.89
CA GLN A 76 -27.35 15.73 25.61
C GLN A 76 -27.94 16.46 26.83
N GLY A 77 -27.66 17.76 26.98
CA GLY A 77 -28.06 18.49 28.18
C GLY A 77 -27.97 20.01 28.14
N HIS A 78 -27.27 20.61 27.17
CA HIS A 78 -27.25 22.07 27.05
C HIS A 78 -27.89 22.51 25.74
N GLU A 79 -28.98 23.28 25.87
CA GLU A 79 -29.59 24.04 24.77
C GLU A 79 -28.49 24.79 24.02
N SER A 80 -28.22 24.34 22.80
CA SER A 80 -27.23 24.92 21.92
C SER A 80 -27.65 26.34 21.58
N ALA A 81 -26.91 27.33 22.09
CA ALA A 81 -26.93 28.67 21.54
C ALA A 81 -26.52 28.57 20.06
N HIS A 82 -27.50 28.78 19.17
CA HIS A 82 -27.37 29.05 17.74
C HIS A 82 -26.17 28.42 17.02
N SER A 83 -26.27 27.12 16.71
CA SER A 83 -25.56 26.57 15.55
C SER A 83 -26.55 26.58 14.38
N ASP A 84 -26.36 27.53 13.45
CA ASP A 84 -27.08 27.59 12.16
C ASP A 84 -26.62 26.49 11.18
N SER A 85 -25.87 25.49 11.64
CA SER A 85 -25.42 24.39 10.80
C SER A 85 -26.61 23.48 10.45
N PRO A 86 -26.94 23.29 9.16
CA PRO A 86 -28.04 22.41 8.76
C PRO A 86 -27.75 20.98 9.23
N GLN A 87 -28.52 20.50 10.21
CA GLN A 87 -28.40 19.12 10.67
C GLN A 87 -28.61 18.17 9.49
N LEU A 88 -27.64 17.29 9.24
CA LEU A 88 -27.79 16.21 8.27
C LEU A 88 -29.00 15.37 8.68
N SER A 89 -30.05 15.39 7.86
CA SER A 89 -31.22 14.54 8.09
C SER A 89 -30.79 13.08 8.16
N ALA A 90 -31.41 12.31 9.07
CA ALA A 90 -31.20 10.87 9.15
C ALA A 90 -31.38 10.20 7.78
N VAL A 91 -30.52 9.22 7.48
CA VAL A 91 -30.53 8.46 6.23
C VAL A 91 -31.78 7.58 6.19
N LYS A 92 -32.66 7.79 5.20
CA LYS A 92 -33.96 7.08 5.11
C LYS A 92 -33.97 5.91 4.13
N SER A 93 -33.03 5.85 3.18
CA SER A 93 -32.96 4.81 2.15
C SER A 93 -31.56 4.67 1.58
N GLY A 94 -31.28 3.58 0.86
CA GLY A 94 -30.01 3.43 0.13
C GLY A 94 -29.79 4.48 -0.96
N ARG A 95 -30.86 5.00 -1.56
CA ARG A 95 -30.77 6.12 -2.51
C ARG A 95 -30.33 7.41 -1.83
N ASP A 96 -30.94 7.70 -0.68
CA ASP A 96 -30.61 8.86 0.16
C ASP A 96 -29.16 8.77 0.66
N LEU A 97 -28.71 7.58 1.08
CA LEU A 97 -27.31 7.32 1.43
C LEU A 97 -26.38 7.68 0.28
N LEU A 98 -26.65 7.17 -0.93
CA LEU A 98 -25.81 7.43 -2.10
C LEU A 98 -25.78 8.91 -2.49
N ASP A 99 -26.93 9.59 -2.44
CA ASP A 99 -27.01 11.02 -2.77
C ASP A 99 -26.24 11.88 -1.76
N LYS A 100 -26.35 11.57 -0.45
CA LYS A 100 -25.54 12.21 0.59
C LYS A 100 -24.05 11.89 0.44
N ALA A 101 -23.69 10.64 0.14
CA ALA A 101 -22.30 10.24 -0.08
C ALA A 101 -21.67 10.98 -1.27
N LYS A 102 -22.41 11.19 -2.36
CA LYS A 102 -21.96 12.00 -3.51
C LYS A 102 -21.73 13.46 -3.15
N LEU A 103 -22.60 14.04 -2.33
CA LEU A 103 -22.45 15.42 -1.85
C LEU A 103 -21.16 15.55 -1.04
N LEU A 104 -20.95 14.65 -0.07
CA LEU A 104 -19.75 14.63 0.77
C LEU A 104 -18.48 14.35 -0.04
N SER A 105 -18.53 13.38 -0.96
CA SER A 105 -17.43 13.05 -1.87
C SER A 105 -17.04 14.25 -2.75
N ARG A 106 -18.02 15.01 -3.28
CA ARG A 106 -17.74 16.22 -4.04
C ARG A 106 -17.03 17.28 -3.19
N TRP A 107 -17.54 17.54 -1.99
CA TRP A 107 -16.90 18.49 -1.08
C TRP A 107 -15.47 18.07 -0.74
N LEU A 108 -15.24 16.79 -0.45
CA LEU A 108 -13.90 16.24 -0.19
C LEU A 108 -12.98 16.42 -1.39
N SER A 109 -13.45 16.19 -2.63
CA SER A 109 -12.61 16.36 -3.82
C SER A 109 -12.23 17.81 -4.11
N GLU A 110 -12.97 18.78 -3.57
CA GLU A 110 -12.66 20.20 -3.70
C GLU A 110 -11.58 20.67 -2.69
N GLN A 111 -11.26 19.85 -1.68
CA GLN A 111 -10.24 20.19 -0.68
C GLN A 111 -8.81 19.83 -1.15
N SER A 112 -7.80 20.51 -0.58
CA SER A 112 -6.40 20.16 -0.78
C SER A 112 -6.14 18.71 -0.33
N GLN A 113 -5.49 17.90 -1.19
CA GLN A 113 -5.22 16.48 -0.92
C GLN A 113 -6.48 15.61 -0.64
N GLY A 114 -7.69 16.10 -0.96
CA GLY A 114 -8.94 15.43 -0.62
C GLY A 114 -9.38 14.33 -1.61
N TRP A 115 -8.65 14.14 -2.71
CA TRP A 115 -9.00 13.18 -3.75
C TRP A 115 -9.12 11.74 -3.22
N LEU A 116 -8.14 11.27 -2.44
CA LEU A 116 -8.15 9.90 -1.91
C LEU A 116 -9.36 9.65 -1.00
N ALA A 117 -9.65 10.60 -0.10
CA ALA A 117 -10.81 10.52 0.79
C ALA A 117 -12.12 10.48 -0.01
N SER A 118 -12.26 11.34 -1.02
CA SER A 118 -13.40 11.35 -1.93
C SER A 118 -13.56 10.03 -2.68
N HIS A 119 -12.47 9.52 -3.25
CA HIS A 119 -12.42 8.26 -3.98
C HIS A 119 -12.86 7.08 -3.10
N ARG A 120 -12.24 6.93 -1.93
CA ARG A 120 -12.53 5.83 -0.99
C ARG A 120 -13.95 5.89 -0.45
N LEU A 121 -14.48 7.09 -0.15
CA LEU A 121 -15.85 7.25 0.34
C LEU A 121 -16.86 6.70 -0.68
N ILE A 122 -16.74 7.10 -1.95
CA ILE A 122 -17.70 6.67 -2.96
C ILE A 122 -17.52 5.18 -3.31
N LYS A 123 -16.29 4.66 -3.27
CA LYS A 123 -15.97 3.23 -3.46
C LYS A 123 -16.64 2.37 -2.42
N THR A 124 -16.50 2.70 -1.15
CA THR A 124 -17.14 1.92 -0.08
C THR A 124 -18.66 1.91 -0.22
N VAL A 125 -19.28 3.05 -0.51
CA VAL A 125 -20.74 3.08 -0.67
C VAL A 125 -21.22 2.29 -1.90
N ARG A 126 -20.46 2.26 -3.01
CA ARG A 126 -20.91 1.63 -4.27
C ARG A 126 -20.42 0.20 -4.49
N TRP A 127 -19.29 -0.19 -3.91
CA TRP A 127 -18.73 -1.53 -4.04
C TRP A 127 -18.94 -2.36 -2.78
N ASP A 128 -18.73 -1.79 -1.58
CA ASP A 128 -18.84 -2.60 -0.36
C ASP A 128 -20.26 -2.98 -0.01
N THR A 129 -21.25 -2.25 -0.53
CA THR A 129 -22.68 -2.58 -0.41
C THR A 129 -23.17 -3.62 -1.43
N VAL A 130 -22.33 -4.03 -2.39
CA VAL A 130 -22.63 -5.09 -3.36
C VAL A 130 -22.12 -6.42 -2.81
N ASN A 131 -23.05 -7.34 -2.54
CA ASN A 131 -22.74 -8.64 -1.93
C ASN A 131 -22.89 -9.81 -2.90
N GLN A 132 -23.39 -9.57 -4.11
CA GLN A 132 -23.67 -10.61 -5.10
C GLN A 132 -23.40 -10.07 -6.50
N ILE A 133 -23.00 -10.98 -7.39
CA ILE A 133 -22.85 -10.72 -8.81
C ILE A 133 -24.22 -10.35 -9.42
N PRO A 134 -24.30 -9.35 -10.33
CA PRO A 134 -25.56 -9.01 -11.00
C PRO A 134 -26.20 -10.23 -11.69
N PRO A 135 -27.52 -10.43 -11.56
CA PRO A 135 -28.20 -11.55 -12.21
C PRO A 135 -28.02 -11.54 -13.73
N LEU A 136 -27.74 -12.73 -14.28
CA LEU A 136 -27.52 -12.94 -15.71
C LEU A 136 -28.83 -13.33 -16.42
N ASP A 137 -28.94 -12.97 -17.69
CA ASP A 137 -29.97 -13.41 -18.62
C ASP A 137 -29.63 -14.80 -19.20
N SER A 138 -30.51 -15.33 -20.05
CA SER A 138 -30.32 -16.63 -20.72
C SER A 138 -29.09 -16.67 -21.65
N SER A 139 -28.54 -15.51 -22.00
CA SER A 139 -27.36 -15.35 -22.85
C SER A 139 -26.09 -15.06 -22.04
N GLY A 140 -26.14 -15.14 -20.71
CA GLY A 140 -25.00 -14.90 -19.83
C GLY A 140 -24.66 -13.42 -19.62
N ARG A 141 -25.53 -12.48 -20.02
CA ARG A 141 -25.33 -11.03 -19.88
C ARG A 141 -26.08 -10.48 -18.69
N THR A 142 -25.60 -9.40 -18.10
CA THR A 142 -26.34 -8.72 -17.02
C THR A 142 -27.54 -7.96 -17.58
N ARG A 143 -28.51 -7.65 -16.71
CA ARG A 143 -29.64 -6.75 -17.03
C ARG A 143 -29.28 -5.26 -16.86
N LEU A 144 -28.01 -4.94 -16.63
CA LEU A 144 -27.54 -3.59 -16.40
C LEU A 144 -27.40 -2.84 -17.72
N VAL A 145 -27.84 -1.58 -17.73
CA VAL A 145 -27.72 -0.69 -18.88
C VAL A 145 -26.27 -0.22 -18.99
N PRO A 146 -25.65 -0.24 -20.19
CA PRO A 146 -24.29 0.23 -20.39
C PRO A 146 -24.14 1.72 -20.08
N PRO A 147 -22.90 2.19 -19.86
CA PRO A 147 -22.59 3.61 -19.78
C PRO A 147 -23.06 4.36 -21.03
N LYS A 148 -23.26 5.68 -20.89
CA LYS A 148 -23.63 6.54 -22.03
C LYS A 148 -22.56 6.42 -23.14
N PRO A 149 -22.95 6.32 -24.41
CA PRO A 149 -22.02 6.04 -25.51
C PRO A 149 -20.91 7.11 -25.63
N ASP A 150 -21.24 8.38 -25.36
CA ASP A 150 -20.29 9.49 -25.47
C ASP A 150 -19.18 9.46 -24.41
N TYR A 151 -19.40 8.79 -23.27
CA TYR A 151 -18.41 8.73 -22.18
C TYR A 151 -17.12 8.05 -22.61
N ARG A 152 -17.23 6.93 -23.36
CA ARG A 152 -16.07 6.23 -23.92
C ARG A 152 -15.26 7.13 -24.84
N ALA A 153 -15.93 7.89 -25.72
CA ALA A 153 -15.27 8.80 -26.64
C ALA A 153 -14.55 9.93 -25.89
N GLN A 154 -15.18 10.48 -24.85
CA GLN A 154 -14.60 11.54 -24.01
C GLN A 154 -13.34 11.06 -23.27
N LEU A 155 -13.39 9.91 -22.59
CA LEU A 155 -12.24 9.36 -21.85
C LEU A 155 -11.08 9.05 -22.80
N LYS A 156 -11.38 8.40 -23.94
CA LYS A 156 -10.36 8.09 -24.96
C LYS A 156 -9.70 9.37 -25.51
N ARG A 157 -10.48 10.43 -25.74
CA ARG A 157 -9.94 11.72 -26.18
C ARG A 157 -8.98 12.31 -25.14
N LEU A 158 -9.38 12.36 -23.87
CA LEU A 158 -8.55 12.90 -22.78
C LEU A 158 -7.25 12.11 -22.61
N TYR A 159 -7.34 10.78 -22.67
CA TYR A 159 -6.18 9.90 -22.65
C TYR A 159 -5.20 10.17 -23.80
N LEU A 160 -5.70 10.25 -25.04
CA LEU A 160 -4.87 10.53 -26.22
C LEU A 160 -4.23 11.92 -26.18
N GLN A 161 -4.94 12.90 -25.59
CA GLN A 161 -4.45 14.26 -25.38
C GLN A 161 -3.48 14.37 -24.19
N LYS A 162 -3.28 13.29 -23.42
CA LYS A 162 -2.49 13.27 -22.18
C LYS A 162 -2.96 14.30 -21.14
N ASN A 163 -4.26 14.57 -21.12
CA ASN A 163 -4.87 15.46 -20.14
C ASN A 163 -5.24 14.63 -18.90
N TRP A 164 -4.23 14.33 -18.08
CA TRP A 164 -4.32 13.34 -17.01
C TRP A 164 -5.22 13.76 -15.85
N THR A 165 -5.15 15.02 -15.42
CA THR A 165 -5.97 15.53 -14.31
C THR A 165 -7.45 15.54 -14.68
N GLU A 166 -7.80 16.07 -15.85
CA GLU A 166 -9.18 16.05 -16.33
C GLU A 166 -9.68 14.62 -16.58
N LEU A 167 -8.81 13.71 -17.03
CA LEU A 167 -9.15 12.28 -17.15
C LEU A 167 -9.54 11.68 -15.80
N VAL A 168 -8.79 11.96 -14.73
CA VAL A 168 -9.08 11.49 -13.36
C VAL A 168 -10.42 12.07 -12.87
N GLU A 169 -10.64 13.36 -13.05
CA GLU A 169 -11.87 14.05 -12.64
C GLU A 169 -13.11 13.47 -13.35
N GLN A 170 -13.04 13.35 -14.68
CA GLN A 170 -14.15 12.84 -15.49
C GLN A 170 -14.45 11.37 -15.17
N ALA A 171 -13.41 10.53 -15.03
CA ALA A 171 -13.61 9.13 -14.66
C ALA A 171 -14.24 8.98 -13.26
N SER A 172 -13.84 9.83 -12.30
CA SER A 172 -14.41 9.87 -10.94
C SER A 172 -15.89 10.29 -10.96
N GLN A 173 -16.24 11.29 -11.76
CA GLN A 173 -17.62 11.74 -11.93
C GLN A 173 -18.48 10.65 -12.58
N MET A 174 -18.00 10.05 -13.67
CA MET A 174 -18.71 8.99 -14.39
C MET A 174 -18.95 7.76 -13.50
N TYR A 175 -18.01 7.42 -12.61
CA TYR A 175 -18.15 6.31 -11.65
C TYR A 175 -19.36 6.49 -10.72
N CYS A 176 -19.66 7.73 -10.34
CA CYS A 176 -20.78 8.08 -9.47
C CYS A 176 -22.15 7.91 -10.14
N GLU A 177 -22.21 7.82 -11.47
CA GLU A 177 -23.48 7.80 -12.21
C GLU A 177 -24.05 6.39 -12.38
N GLY A 178 -25.38 6.29 -12.32
CA GLY A 178 -26.13 5.05 -12.59
C GLY A 178 -25.49 3.81 -11.96
N VAL A 179 -25.25 2.81 -12.80
CA VAL A 179 -24.59 1.54 -12.47
C VAL A 179 -23.13 1.47 -12.95
N ASN A 180 -22.52 2.62 -13.29
CA ASN A 180 -21.16 2.71 -13.81
C ASN A 180 -20.07 2.27 -12.82
N HIS A 181 -20.42 1.93 -11.58
CA HIS A 181 -19.46 1.31 -10.66
C HIS A 181 -19.03 -0.09 -11.11
N PHE A 182 -19.77 -0.74 -12.02
CA PHE A 182 -19.35 -1.96 -12.70
C PHE A 182 -18.58 -1.72 -14.00
N TRP A 183 -18.39 -0.45 -14.40
CA TRP A 183 -17.59 -0.12 -15.58
C TRP A 183 -16.11 -0.05 -15.19
N PHE A 184 -15.40 -1.17 -15.38
CA PHE A 184 -14.02 -1.32 -14.92
C PHE A 184 -13.01 -0.57 -15.78
N ASP A 185 -13.34 -0.21 -17.02
CA ASP A 185 -12.48 0.69 -17.82
C ASP A 185 -12.26 2.03 -17.10
N LEU A 186 -13.22 2.50 -16.30
CA LEU A 186 -13.05 3.70 -15.48
C LEU A 186 -11.88 3.56 -14.49
N GLN A 187 -11.66 2.35 -13.96
CA GLN A 187 -10.55 2.09 -13.03
C GLN A 187 -9.22 2.12 -13.74
N TRP A 188 -9.17 1.57 -14.96
CA TRP A 188 -8.00 1.68 -15.81
C TRP A 188 -7.68 3.14 -16.14
N TYR A 189 -8.68 3.94 -16.57
CA TYR A 189 -8.48 5.36 -16.85
C TYR A 189 -8.05 6.17 -15.62
N LEU A 190 -8.62 5.87 -14.43
CA LEU A 190 -8.18 6.47 -13.18
C LEU A 190 -6.72 6.13 -12.88
N TRP A 191 -6.35 4.85 -12.97
CA TRP A 191 -4.98 4.42 -12.75
C TRP A 191 -4.00 5.06 -13.73
N GLN A 192 -4.34 5.13 -15.03
CA GLN A 192 -3.55 5.83 -16.05
C GLN A 192 -3.38 7.32 -15.73
N GLY A 193 -4.48 7.99 -15.41
CA GLY A 193 -4.46 9.41 -15.09
C GLY A 193 -3.59 9.71 -13.87
N LEU A 194 -3.75 8.95 -12.78
CA LEU A 194 -2.94 9.09 -11.56
C LEU A 194 -1.46 8.81 -11.83
N SER A 195 -1.15 7.72 -12.55
CA SER A 195 0.22 7.29 -12.83
C SER A 195 1.01 8.30 -13.67
N HIS A 196 0.32 9.10 -14.48
CA HIS A 196 0.95 10.04 -15.41
C HIS A 196 0.79 11.52 -15.04
N ALA A 197 -0.08 11.86 -14.07
CA ALA A 197 -0.25 13.23 -13.59
C ALA A 197 0.94 13.71 -12.72
N GLY A 198 1.76 12.79 -12.19
CA GLY A 198 2.92 13.08 -11.35
C GLY A 198 2.52 13.53 -9.93
N TYR A 199 3.50 13.87 -9.10
CA TYR A 199 3.28 14.21 -7.70
C TYR A 199 2.25 15.35 -7.52
N PRO A 200 1.29 15.23 -6.58
CA PRO A 200 1.07 14.12 -5.65
C PRO A 200 0.19 12.96 -6.19
N TRP A 201 -0.30 13.04 -7.42
CA TRP A 201 -1.29 12.13 -8.01
C TRP A 201 -0.83 10.68 -8.15
N ASP A 202 0.43 10.48 -8.49
CA ASP A 202 1.07 9.18 -8.63
C ASP A 202 1.06 8.36 -7.33
N THR A 203 1.09 9.02 -6.17
CA THR A 203 1.08 8.37 -4.85
C THR A 203 -0.21 7.57 -4.56
N TRP A 204 -1.30 7.84 -5.28
CA TRP A 204 -2.60 7.17 -5.05
C TRP A 204 -2.93 6.08 -6.06
N THR A 205 -2.02 5.78 -6.99
CA THR A 205 -2.20 4.74 -8.01
C THR A 205 -2.50 3.38 -7.41
N ASP A 206 -1.76 3.01 -6.36
CA ASP A 206 -1.97 1.75 -5.65
C ASP A 206 -3.36 1.64 -5.04
N SER A 207 -3.94 2.74 -4.55
CA SER A 207 -5.28 2.72 -3.95
C SER A 207 -6.35 2.22 -4.94
N VAL A 208 -6.23 2.57 -6.22
CA VAL A 208 -7.14 2.07 -7.27
C VAL A 208 -6.99 0.56 -7.47
N LEU A 209 -5.75 0.06 -7.46
CA LEU A 209 -5.46 -1.38 -7.55
C LEU A 209 -5.96 -2.13 -6.32
N CYS A 210 -5.72 -1.58 -5.13
CA CYS A 210 -6.18 -2.09 -3.85
C CYS A 210 -7.70 -2.31 -3.84
N ASP A 211 -8.44 -1.26 -4.19
CA ASP A 211 -9.89 -1.24 -4.13
C ASP A 211 -10.50 -2.24 -5.12
N LEU A 212 -9.98 -2.26 -6.36
CA LEU A 212 -10.48 -3.18 -7.37
C LEU A 212 -10.15 -4.63 -7.03
N ARG A 213 -8.95 -4.90 -6.51
CA ARG A 213 -8.55 -6.24 -6.03
C ARG A 213 -9.47 -6.74 -4.93
N LEU A 214 -9.80 -5.88 -3.95
CA LEU A 214 -10.72 -6.24 -2.87
C LEU A 214 -12.10 -6.62 -3.40
N LEU A 215 -12.64 -5.84 -4.35
CA LEU A 215 -13.91 -6.15 -5.00
C LEU A 215 -13.88 -7.51 -5.71
N LEU A 216 -12.87 -7.75 -6.55
CA LEU A 216 -12.77 -8.96 -7.36
C LEU A 216 -12.48 -10.21 -6.51
N LYS A 217 -11.75 -10.07 -5.40
CA LYS A 217 -11.59 -11.15 -4.40
C LYS A 217 -12.93 -11.53 -3.75
N ARG A 218 -13.80 -10.55 -3.46
CA ARG A 218 -15.12 -10.78 -2.88
C ARG A 218 -16.14 -11.33 -3.88
N LEU A 219 -16.05 -10.88 -5.14
CA LEU A 219 -16.98 -11.23 -6.21
C LEU A 219 -16.20 -11.72 -7.45
N PRO A 220 -15.66 -12.96 -7.42
CA PRO A 220 -14.85 -13.49 -8.50
C PRO A 220 -15.64 -13.64 -9.81
N GLY A 221 -15.02 -13.29 -10.94
CA GLY A 221 -15.63 -13.40 -12.27
C GLY A 221 -16.50 -12.22 -12.66
N LEU A 222 -16.62 -11.20 -11.80
CA LEU A 222 -17.33 -9.96 -12.08
C LEU A 222 -16.70 -9.20 -13.27
N GLU A 223 -15.38 -9.28 -13.42
CA GLU A 223 -14.58 -8.71 -14.49
C GLU A 223 -14.86 -9.32 -15.87
N GLY A 224 -15.39 -10.55 -15.90
CA GLY A 224 -15.76 -11.26 -17.14
C GLY A 224 -17.19 -11.03 -17.61
N LEU A 225 -17.96 -10.17 -16.94
CA LEU A 225 -19.37 -9.94 -17.25
C LEU A 225 -19.57 -8.84 -18.30
N ALA A 226 -20.80 -8.83 -18.85
CA ALA A 226 -21.21 -7.90 -19.89
C ALA A 226 -22.52 -7.18 -19.53
N TRP A 227 -22.70 -5.98 -20.08
CA TRP A 227 -23.93 -5.20 -20.05
C TRP A 227 -25.04 -5.90 -20.85
N ASN A 228 -26.26 -5.37 -20.77
CA ASN A 228 -27.41 -5.93 -21.50
C ASN A 228 -27.26 -5.89 -23.04
N ASP A 229 -26.45 -4.98 -23.57
CA ASP A 229 -26.13 -4.87 -25.00
C ASP A 229 -24.99 -5.83 -25.43
N GLY A 230 -24.39 -6.55 -24.48
CA GLY A 230 -23.28 -7.48 -24.71
C GLY A 230 -21.90 -6.82 -24.68
N THR A 231 -21.79 -5.49 -24.54
CA THR A 231 -20.47 -4.89 -24.32
C THR A 231 -19.92 -5.34 -22.95
N PRO A 232 -18.61 -5.59 -22.78
CA PRO A 232 -18.07 -6.07 -21.53
C PRO A 232 -17.94 -4.96 -20.48
N PHE A 233 -17.83 -5.34 -19.20
CA PHE A 233 -17.54 -4.43 -18.09
C PHE A 233 -16.10 -3.90 -18.13
N ALA A 234 -15.17 -4.74 -18.60
CA ALA A 234 -13.78 -4.43 -18.87
C ALA A 234 -13.47 -4.75 -20.35
N ASP A 235 -12.91 -3.80 -21.09
CA ASP A 235 -12.39 -4.07 -22.43
C ASP A 235 -11.12 -4.95 -22.39
N GLU A 236 -10.60 -5.32 -23.56
CA GLU A 236 -9.43 -6.20 -23.65
C GLU A 236 -8.20 -5.61 -22.94
N VAL A 237 -7.99 -4.30 -23.07
CA VAL A 237 -6.88 -3.59 -22.44
C VAL A 237 -7.03 -3.59 -20.92
N THR A 238 -8.23 -3.31 -20.43
CA THR A 238 -8.57 -3.31 -19.01
C THR A 238 -8.47 -4.70 -18.41
N THR A 239 -8.90 -5.73 -19.15
CA THR A 239 -8.80 -7.14 -18.73
C THR A 239 -7.35 -7.57 -18.59
N ALA A 240 -6.50 -7.23 -19.57
CA ALA A 240 -5.07 -7.50 -19.49
C ALA A 240 -4.42 -6.77 -18.30
N TRP A 241 -4.77 -5.50 -18.08
CA TRP A 241 -4.31 -4.73 -16.94
C TRP A 241 -4.76 -5.30 -15.59
N ILE A 242 -6.00 -5.78 -15.47
CA ILE A 242 -6.50 -6.45 -14.26
C ILE A 242 -5.66 -7.71 -13.99
N ALA A 243 -5.44 -8.53 -15.02
CA ALA A 243 -4.65 -9.75 -14.88
C ALA A 243 -3.19 -9.46 -14.46
N GLU A 244 -2.58 -8.41 -15.00
CA GLU A 244 -1.20 -8.05 -14.72
C GLU A 244 -1.03 -7.33 -13.36
N LYS A 245 -1.83 -6.31 -13.07
CA LYS A 245 -1.58 -5.37 -11.95
C LYS A 245 -2.50 -5.56 -10.75
N VAL A 246 -3.73 -6.01 -10.98
CA VAL A 246 -4.75 -6.14 -9.92
C VAL A 246 -4.70 -7.53 -9.29
N ASN A 247 -4.44 -8.57 -10.08
CA ASN A 247 -4.34 -9.93 -9.57
C ASN A 247 -2.97 -10.28 -8.98
N GLU A 248 -1.93 -9.50 -9.30
CA GLU A 248 -0.65 -9.57 -8.60
C GLU A 248 -0.88 -9.26 -7.11
N GLU A 249 -0.29 -10.06 -6.21
CA GLU A 249 -0.49 -9.90 -4.76
C GLU A 249 0.23 -8.64 -4.28
N CYS A 250 -0.45 -7.50 -4.37
CA CYS A 250 -0.09 -6.35 -3.58
C CYS A 250 -0.47 -6.69 -2.12
N LEU A 251 0.54 -6.77 -1.26
CA LEU A 251 0.41 -6.90 0.19
C LEU A 251 -0.43 -5.71 0.69
N MET A 252 -1.74 -5.91 0.77
CA MET A 252 -2.67 -4.90 1.29
C MET A 252 -2.45 -4.75 2.78
N TYR A 253 -2.21 -3.52 3.20
CA TYR A 253 -1.90 -3.10 4.57
C TYR A 253 -0.54 -3.61 5.05
N GLY A 254 0.33 -2.66 5.37
CA GLY A 254 1.54 -2.96 6.10
C GLY A 254 1.20 -3.81 7.32
N ASP A 255 1.88 -4.94 7.44
CA ASP A 255 2.32 -5.43 8.74
C ASP A 255 3.44 -4.50 9.28
N GLU A 256 3.19 -3.20 9.22
CA GLU A 256 3.69 -2.26 10.23
C GLU A 256 2.52 -2.07 11.20
N LEU A 257 2.16 -3.15 11.88
CA LEU A 257 1.91 -2.98 13.30
C LEU A 257 3.13 -2.22 13.83
N ALA A 258 2.91 -1.20 14.65
CA ALA A 258 3.93 -0.64 15.51
C ALA A 258 4.37 -1.70 16.54
N THR A 259 4.91 -2.81 16.05
CA THR A 259 5.67 -3.81 16.76
C THR A 259 7.12 -3.45 16.49
N VAL A 260 7.76 -2.99 17.55
CA VAL A 260 9.21 -2.92 17.73
C VAL A 260 9.96 -3.73 16.66
N VAL A 261 10.61 -3.00 15.75
CA VAL A 261 11.66 -3.41 14.81
C VAL A 261 11.99 -4.90 14.89
N ASN A 262 11.47 -5.68 13.95
CA ASN A 262 12.08 -6.97 13.60
C ASN A 262 11.97 -7.32 12.11
N GLY A 263 11.95 -6.30 11.25
CA GLY A 263 12.02 -6.43 9.79
C GLY A 263 13.44 -6.50 9.25
N GLN A 264 14.23 -7.51 9.64
CA GLN A 264 15.60 -7.71 9.10
C GLN A 264 15.76 -8.95 8.22
N ALA A 265 14.68 -9.69 7.93
CA ALA A 265 14.74 -10.94 7.17
C ALA A 265 14.66 -10.73 5.65
N ASP A 266 13.71 -9.94 5.17
CA ASP A 266 13.49 -9.73 3.72
C ASP A 266 14.45 -8.71 3.11
N ASP A 267 14.98 -7.77 3.90
CA ASP A 267 15.93 -6.75 3.43
C ASP A 267 17.26 -7.36 2.93
N VAL A 268 17.66 -8.53 3.46
CA VAL A 268 18.95 -9.14 3.11
C VAL A 268 18.95 -9.71 1.70
N LEU A 269 17.94 -10.52 1.35
CA LEU A 269 17.91 -11.21 0.06
C LEU A 269 17.73 -10.23 -1.11
N LEU A 270 17.18 -9.04 -0.87
CA LEU A 270 17.12 -7.95 -1.85
C LEU A 270 18.51 -7.46 -2.29
N LEU A 271 19.54 -7.67 -1.47
CA LEU A 271 20.92 -7.32 -1.82
C LEU A 271 21.52 -8.22 -2.90
N GLU A 272 20.83 -9.27 -3.34
CA GLU A 272 21.33 -10.15 -4.40
C GLU A 272 21.59 -9.39 -5.69
N SER A 273 20.68 -8.51 -6.13
CA SER A 273 20.87 -7.74 -7.37
C SER A 273 22.08 -6.82 -7.29
N GLU A 274 22.26 -6.12 -6.16
CA GLU A 274 23.42 -5.25 -5.93
C GLU A 274 24.73 -6.04 -5.86
N ALA A 275 24.71 -7.22 -5.21
CA ALA A 275 25.88 -8.09 -5.11
C ALA A 275 26.30 -8.62 -6.48
N MET A 276 25.34 -8.97 -7.34
CA MET A 276 25.60 -9.40 -8.72
C MET A 276 26.13 -8.24 -9.57
N GLU A 277 25.52 -7.06 -9.50
CA GLU A 277 26.00 -5.86 -10.22
C GLU A 277 27.45 -5.52 -9.84
N LYS A 278 27.77 -5.62 -8.56
CA LYS A 278 29.13 -5.40 -8.07
C LYS A 278 30.10 -6.49 -8.53
N GLY A 279 29.65 -7.74 -8.59
CA GLY A 279 30.45 -8.85 -9.12
C GLY A 279 30.76 -8.69 -10.61
N ASP A 280 29.81 -8.14 -11.37
CA ASP A 280 29.95 -7.89 -12.80
C ASP A 280 30.89 -6.69 -13.08
N THR A 281 30.87 -5.69 -12.21
CA THR A 281 31.68 -4.47 -12.35
C THR A 281 33.11 -4.64 -11.82
N ASP A 282 33.25 -5.14 -10.59
CA ASP A 282 34.51 -5.14 -9.83
C ASP A 282 35.08 -6.57 -9.62
N GLY A 283 34.36 -7.60 -10.05
CA GLY A 283 34.73 -9.00 -9.89
C GLY A 283 34.14 -9.67 -8.63
N PRO A 284 34.14 -11.02 -8.58
CA PRO A 284 33.49 -11.78 -7.51
C PRO A 284 34.09 -11.54 -6.13
N GLU A 285 35.39 -11.24 -6.03
CA GLU A 285 36.05 -10.96 -4.75
C GLU A 285 35.54 -9.65 -4.13
N ALA A 286 35.27 -8.63 -4.96
CA ALA A 286 34.73 -7.35 -4.52
C ALA A 286 33.28 -7.48 -4.03
N ALA A 287 32.46 -8.28 -4.73
CA ALA A 287 31.09 -8.60 -4.30
C ALA A 287 31.05 -9.33 -2.94
N LEU A 288 31.91 -10.33 -2.76
CA LEU A 288 32.00 -11.08 -1.50
C LEU A 288 32.52 -10.21 -0.35
N THR A 289 33.52 -9.37 -0.60
CA THR A 289 34.06 -8.41 0.39
C THR A 289 33.00 -7.39 0.78
N TRP A 290 32.20 -6.93 -0.19
CA TRP A 290 31.08 -6.01 0.05
C TRP A 290 29.98 -6.65 0.90
N LEU A 291 29.56 -7.88 0.59
CA LEU A 291 28.60 -8.63 1.41
C LEU A 291 29.13 -8.86 2.84
N GLN A 292 30.43 -9.15 2.98
CA GLN A 292 31.07 -9.40 4.28
C GLN A 292 31.22 -8.13 5.14
N SER A 293 31.26 -6.95 4.52
CA SER A 293 31.45 -5.65 5.20
C SER A 293 30.13 -4.93 5.52
N ARG A 294 28.98 -5.56 5.27
CA ARG A 294 27.66 -4.96 5.58
C ARG A 294 27.51 -4.74 7.09
N PRO A 295 27.10 -3.52 7.53
CA PRO A 295 26.71 -3.29 8.91
C PRO A 295 25.39 -4.03 9.20
N GLY A 296 25.17 -4.47 10.45
CA GLY A 296 23.91 -5.11 10.87
C GLY A 296 23.93 -6.65 10.98
N MET A 297 25.10 -7.27 11.21
CA MET A 297 25.25 -8.72 11.47
C MET A 297 24.73 -9.15 12.87
N ASP A 298 23.71 -8.49 13.40
CA ASP A 298 23.35 -8.56 14.81
C ASP A 298 22.57 -9.84 15.17
N THR A 299 21.95 -10.49 14.18
CA THR A 299 21.18 -11.73 14.37
C THR A 299 21.83 -12.95 13.71
N PRO A 300 21.73 -14.16 14.30
CA PRO A 300 22.15 -15.41 13.68
C PRO A 300 21.51 -15.65 12.29
N ARG A 301 20.24 -15.26 12.13
CA ARG A 301 19.48 -15.35 10.86
C ARG A 301 20.09 -14.45 9.78
N HIS A 302 20.35 -13.18 10.08
CA HIS A 302 20.93 -12.23 9.13
C HIS A 302 22.31 -12.70 8.63
N ARG A 303 23.16 -13.19 9.55
CA ARG A 303 24.48 -13.77 9.20
C ARG A 303 24.37 -15.00 8.31
N TRP A 304 23.33 -15.81 8.53
CA TRP A 304 23.05 -16.98 7.70
C TRP A 304 22.61 -16.58 6.29
N LEU A 305 21.74 -15.57 6.15
CA LEU A 305 21.27 -15.06 4.85
C LEU A 305 22.39 -14.39 4.04
N ILE A 306 23.26 -13.58 4.65
CA ILE A 306 24.44 -13.01 3.98
C ILE A 306 25.36 -14.11 3.43
N ARG A 307 25.58 -15.18 4.21
CA ARG A 307 26.37 -16.34 3.77
C ARG A 307 25.71 -17.11 2.62
N LEU A 308 24.38 -17.16 2.58
CA LEU A 308 23.64 -17.71 1.44
C LEU A 308 23.86 -16.88 0.18
N LEU A 309 23.79 -15.54 0.26
CA LEU A 309 24.10 -14.66 -0.87
C LEU A 309 25.54 -14.84 -1.36
N MET A 310 26.50 -14.94 -0.43
CA MET A 310 27.89 -15.24 -0.80
C MET A 310 28.01 -16.57 -1.56
N ALA A 311 27.23 -17.59 -1.18
CA ALA A 311 27.18 -18.85 -1.90
C ALA A 311 26.56 -18.72 -3.30
N ARG A 312 25.50 -17.91 -3.47
CA ARG A 312 24.87 -17.63 -4.77
C ARG A 312 25.83 -16.90 -5.71
N VAL A 313 26.51 -15.86 -5.21
CA VAL A 313 27.56 -15.15 -5.94
C VAL A 313 28.69 -16.11 -6.33
N ALA A 314 29.18 -16.93 -5.40
CA ALA A 314 30.23 -17.90 -5.68
C ALA A 314 29.83 -18.91 -6.77
N GLU A 315 28.58 -19.41 -6.75
CA GLU A 315 28.04 -20.30 -7.78
C GLU A 315 27.98 -19.59 -9.15
N GLN A 316 27.45 -18.36 -9.19
CA GLN A 316 27.26 -17.58 -10.42
C GLN A 316 28.59 -17.30 -11.14
N TYR A 317 29.64 -16.92 -10.41
CA TYR A 317 30.97 -16.66 -10.97
C TYR A 317 31.86 -17.91 -11.09
N GLY A 318 31.28 -19.12 -11.00
CA GLY A 318 31.98 -20.38 -11.24
C GLY A 318 32.97 -20.80 -10.16
N ARG A 319 32.93 -20.20 -8.97
CA ARG A 319 33.73 -20.57 -7.79
C ARG A 319 33.09 -21.74 -7.03
N ASN A 320 32.86 -22.84 -7.75
CA ASN A 320 32.02 -23.97 -7.33
C ASN A 320 32.47 -24.66 -6.03
N GLU A 321 33.78 -24.79 -5.78
CA GLU A 321 34.30 -25.38 -4.54
C GLU A 321 33.97 -24.50 -3.32
N MET A 322 34.08 -23.18 -3.47
CA MET A 322 33.72 -22.24 -2.41
C MET A 322 32.21 -22.26 -2.13
N ALA A 323 31.39 -22.28 -3.19
CA ALA A 323 29.94 -22.43 -3.05
C ALA A 323 29.57 -23.73 -2.33
N LEU A 324 30.22 -24.86 -2.65
CA LEU A 324 30.01 -26.15 -1.96
C LEU A 324 30.31 -26.07 -0.46
N HIS A 325 31.42 -25.42 -0.08
CA HIS A 325 31.78 -25.25 1.33
C HIS A 325 30.80 -24.34 2.08
N LEU A 326 30.41 -23.20 1.48
CA LEU A 326 29.45 -22.28 2.07
C LEU A 326 28.06 -22.95 2.25
N LEU A 327 27.56 -23.64 1.23
CA LEU A 327 26.27 -24.35 1.31
C LEU A 327 26.31 -25.51 2.33
N GLY A 328 27.45 -26.19 2.46
CA GLY A 328 27.66 -27.22 3.48
C GLY A 328 27.54 -26.67 4.90
N GLU A 329 28.24 -25.58 5.20
CA GLU A 329 28.17 -24.87 6.49
C GLU A 329 26.74 -24.40 6.80
N LEU A 330 26.04 -23.84 5.81
CA LEU A 330 24.65 -23.38 5.97
C LEU A 330 23.70 -24.52 6.30
N THR A 331 23.92 -25.72 5.72
CA THR A 331 23.14 -26.93 5.99
C THR A 331 23.35 -27.43 7.42
N ILE A 332 24.59 -27.38 7.92
CA ILE A 332 24.93 -27.81 9.30
C ILE A 332 24.35 -26.84 10.33
N CYS A 333 24.38 -25.53 10.06
CA CYS A 333 23.85 -24.51 10.95
C CYS A 333 22.32 -24.43 10.95
N ALA A 334 21.64 -24.95 9.93
CA ALA A 334 20.21 -24.78 9.74
C ALA A 334 19.31 -25.30 10.90
N PRO A 335 19.56 -26.49 11.50
CA PRO A 335 18.76 -26.98 12.62
C PRO A 335 18.87 -26.09 13.88
N GLN A 336 19.99 -25.39 14.06
CA GLN A 336 20.20 -24.50 15.21
C GLN A 336 19.33 -23.23 15.13
N LEU A 337 18.85 -22.91 13.93
CA LEU A 337 17.98 -21.76 13.66
C LEU A 337 16.51 -22.16 13.47
N THR A 338 16.15 -23.44 13.70
CA THR A 338 14.80 -24.01 13.45
C THR A 338 14.24 -23.72 12.04
N LEU A 339 15.12 -23.48 11.05
CA LEU A 339 14.74 -23.07 9.68
C LEU A 339 13.77 -24.04 8.99
N GLY A 340 13.76 -25.32 9.41
CA GLY A 340 12.81 -26.32 8.90
C GLY A 340 11.35 -26.01 9.24
N ASP A 341 11.10 -25.26 10.31
CA ASP A 341 9.75 -24.95 10.79
C ASP A 341 9.18 -23.66 10.18
N TRP A 342 10.04 -22.74 9.71
CA TRP A 342 9.61 -21.41 9.27
C TRP A 342 10.13 -20.96 7.89
N GLU A 343 11.19 -21.55 7.32
CA GLU A 343 11.65 -21.28 5.93
C GLU A 343 12.08 -22.57 5.20
N PRO A 344 11.18 -23.55 5.01
CA PRO A 344 11.52 -24.80 4.32
C PRO A 344 11.99 -24.55 2.87
N GLY A 345 11.55 -23.45 2.25
CA GLY A 345 11.93 -23.08 0.88
C GLY A 345 13.41 -22.78 0.70
N LEU A 346 14.05 -22.09 1.66
CA LEU A 346 15.48 -21.76 1.60
C LEU A 346 16.36 -22.99 1.87
N LEU A 347 15.91 -23.90 2.74
CA LEU A 347 16.60 -25.17 2.95
C LEU A 347 16.55 -26.07 1.72
N PHE A 348 15.38 -26.11 1.05
CA PHE A 348 15.25 -26.80 -0.23
C PHE A 348 16.23 -26.22 -1.26
N GLU A 349 16.33 -24.89 -1.37
CA GLU A 349 17.24 -24.23 -2.30
C GLU A 349 18.70 -24.63 -2.03
N ILE A 350 19.16 -24.56 -0.78
CA ILE A 350 20.54 -24.89 -0.41
C ILE A 350 20.88 -26.34 -0.76
N GLN A 351 20.00 -27.28 -0.41
CA GLN A 351 20.20 -28.69 -0.71
C GLN A 351 20.20 -28.95 -2.21
N ALA A 352 19.32 -28.29 -2.97
CA ALA A 352 19.24 -28.42 -4.43
C ALA A 352 20.49 -27.87 -5.13
N ARG A 353 20.96 -26.68 -4.73
CA ARG A 353 22.20 -26.08 -5.26
C ARG A 353 23.42 -26.93 -4.93
N ARG A 354 23.50 -27.45 -3.72
CA ARG A 354 24.58 -28.36 -3.30
C ARG A 354 24.57 -29.65 -4.12
N LEU A 355 23.40 -30.26 -4.32
CA LEU A 355 23.24 -31.45 -5.17
C LEU A 355 23.68 -31.18 -6.62
N LYS A 356 23.31 -30.03 -7.20
CA LYS A 356 23.73 -29.60 -8.54
C LYS A 356 25.25 -29.50 -8.64
N LEU A 357 25.90 -28.82 -7.69
CA LEU A 357 27.36 -28.68 -7.68
C LEU A 357 28.09 -30.02 -7.48
N LEU A 358 27.57 -30.91 -6.63
CA LEU A 358 28.12 -32.26 -6.45
C LEU A 358 27.96 -33.11 -7.72
N ARG A 359 26.83 -33.03 -8.43
CA ARG A 359 26.63 -33.68 -9.73
C ARG A 359 27.65 -33.19 -10.76
N MET A 360 27.88 -31.87 -10.81
CA MET A 360 28.90 -31.27 -11.69
C MET A 360 30.31 -31.76 -11.37
N LYS A 361 30.63 -31.99 -10.08
CA LYS A 361 31.93 -32.51 -9.64
C LYS A 361 32.07 -34.01 -9.91
N ALA A 362 31.05 -34.80 -9.64
CA ALA A 362 30.98 -36.23 -9.94
C ALA A 362 31.13 -36.52 -11.44
N GLY A 363 30.65 -35.62 -12.31
CA GLY A 363 30.82 -35.73 -13.76
C GLY A 363 32.27 -35.58 -14.25
N ARG A 364 33.23 -35.18 -13.40
CA ARG A 364 34.63 -34.94 -13.78
C ARG A 364 35.54 -36.16 -13.59
N SER A 365 35.21 -37.09 -12.68
CA SER A 365 35.97 -38.33 -12.48
C SER A 365 35.12 -39.45 -11.87
N GLU A 366 35.33 -40.70 -12.31
CA GLU A 366 34.60 -41.87 -11.76
C GLU A 366 34.94 -42.13 -10.28
N SER A 367 36.16 -41.77 -9.85
CA SER A 367 36.56 -41.78 -8.43
C SER A 367 35.80 -40.75 -7.59
N ASP A 368 35.51 -39.55 -8.13
CA ASP A 368 34.70 -38.56 -7.41
C ASP A 368 33.23 -38.97 -7.38
N LYS A 369 32.72 -39.55 -8.46
CA LYS A 369 31.34 -40.04 -8.52
C LYS A 369 31.07 -41.10 -7.45
N THR A 370 31.95 -42.10 -7.32
CA THR A 370 31.82 -43.13 -6.29
C THR A 370 31.96 -42.57 -4.87
N ARG A 371 32.84 -41.58 -4.67
CA ARG A 371 33.03 -40.93 -3.36
C ARG A 371 31.85 -40.03 -2.94
N LEU A 372 31.22 -39.32 -3.88
CA LEU A 372 30.18 -38.32 -3.61
C LEU A 372 28.75 -38.89 -3.66
N MET A 373 28.57 -40.08 -4.24
CA MET A 373 27.28 -40.79 -4.32
C MET A 373 26.50 -40.86 -2.99
N PRO A 374 27.07 -41.28 -1.85
CA PRO A 374 26.31 -41.37 -0.59
C PRO A 374 25.82 -40.00 -0.09
N GLU A 375 26.59 -38.95 -0.35
CA GLU A 375 26.22 -37.59 0.02
C GLU A 375 25.10 -37.05 -0.88
N MET A 376 25.13 -37.37 -2.17
CA MET A 376 24.07 -37.02 -3.12
C MET A 376 22.75 -37.71 -2.78
N GLU A 377 22.79 -39.00 -2.41
CA GLU A 377 21.59 -39.74 -1.97
C GLU A 377 20.97 -39.15 -0.70
N SER A 378 21.80 -38.77 0.27
CA SER A 378 21.36 -38.08 1.49
C SER A 378 20.67 -36.74 1.19
N LEU A 379 21.21 -35.96 0.26
CA LEU A 379 20.60 -34.69 -0.17
C LEU A 379 19.27 -34.90 -0.89
N ILE A 380 19.16 -35.94 -1.74
CA ILE A 380 17.90 -36.27 -2.42
C ILE A 380 16.84 -36.68 -1.39
N ALA A 381 17.19 -37.50 -0.40
CA ALA A 381 16.28 -37.87 0.68
C ALA A 381 15.82 -36.64 1.48
N GLY A 382 16.73 -35.70 1.76
CA GLY A 382 16.42 -34.42 2.41
C GLY A 382 15.45 -33.55 1.59
N LEU A 383 15.68 -33.42 0.29
CA LEU A 383 14.81 -32.65 -0.61
C LEU A 383 13.40 -33.24 -0.69
N ILE A 384 13.28 -34.57 -0.76
CA ILE A 384 11.99 -35.28 -0.77
C ILE A 384 11.25 -35.07 0.57
N ALA A 385 11.96 -35.05 1.69
CA ALA A 385 11.38 -34.82 3.01
C ALA A 385 10.85 -33.39 3.18
N ILE A 386 11.48 -32.40 2.52
CA ILE A 386 11.05 -30.99 2.57
C ILE A 386 9.87 -30.76 1.61
N ASP A 387 10.01 -31.15 0.34
CA ASP A 387 8.96 -30.96 -0.67
C ASP A 387 9.06 -32.06 -1.75
N PRO A 388 8.25 -33.12 -1.66
CA PRO A 388 8.30 -34.22 -2.61
C PRO A 388 7.90 -33.79 -4.03
N ALA A 389 7.02 -32.80 -4.19
CA ALA A 389 6.57 -32.34 -5.50
C ALA A 389 7.67 -31.58 -6.25
N ARG A 390 8.38 -30.68 -5.56
CA ARG A 390 9.55 -29.98 -6.13
C ARG A 390 10.74 -30.92 -6.33
N ALA A 391 10.93 -31.90 -5.44
CA ALA A 391 12.02 -32.86 -5.54
C ALA A 391 11.89 -33.81 -6.76
N MET A 392 10.68 -34.07 -7.27
CA MET A 392 10.48 -34.94 -8.44
C MET A 392 11.30 -34.51 -9.66
N VAL A 393 11.46 -33.21 -9.89
CA VAL A 393 12.23 -32.67 -11.03
C VAL A 393 13.74 -32.91 -10.87
N LEU A 394 14.21 -33.08 -9.62
CA LEU A 394 15.62 -33.26 -9.29
C LEU A 394 16.04 -34.73 -9.18
N CYS A 395 15.08 -35.66 -9.06
CA CYS A 395 15.32 -37.10 -8.93
C CYS A 395 15.60 -37.83 -10.27
N GLY A 396 15.59 -37.10 -11.39
CA GLY A 396 15.93 -37.60 -12.72
C GLY A 396 17.40 -37.54 -13.08
#